data_AF-R8AP77-F1
#
_entry.id   AF-R8AP77-F1
#
_cell.length_a   1.000
_cell.length_b   1.000
_cell.length_c   1.000
_cell.angle_alpha   90.00
_cell.angle_beta   90.00
_cell.angle_gamma   90.00
#
_symmetry.space_group_name_H-M   'P 1'
#
loop_
_entity.id
_entity.type
_entity.pdbx_description
1 polymer ?
#
loop_
_entity_poly.entity_id
_entity_poly.type
_entity_poly.pdbx_seq_one_letter_code
_entity_poly.pdbx_strand_id
1 'polypeptide(L)'
;MKKIMWIAIIFVVLLLCAEFMFKGNGMGAFNKQVWSASDFASLMKDETMVEVYKPSPKEVIGNVGIEIVLSEPNLRTATVQISSYRLYDKAQSNIYIGPYKEIIVLDADKAMLGDGGSKDDGYDVLEITFIDKVNLVTYTCTQERPFHMWKLNKIVTINFLSQRKLDKNGEPYCYEAYVH
;
A
#
# COMPACT_ATOMS: atom_id res chain seq x y z
N MET A 1 16.39 -50.32 5.73
CA MET A 1 15.37 -49.70 4.84
C MET A 1 14.28 -48.94 5.60
N LYS A 2 13.57 -49.53 6.58
CA LYS A 2 12.47 -48.83 7.29
C LYS A 2 12.88 -47.50 7.96
N LYS A 3 14.03 -47.41 8.65
CA LYS A 3 14.48 -46.17 9.32
C LYS A 3 14.73 -45.00 8.36
N ILE A 4 15.33 -45.25 7.19
CA ILE A 4 15.62 -44.22 6.19
C ILE A 4 14.32 -43.67 5.59
N MET A 5 13.32 -44.56 5.38
CA MET A 5 12.00 -44.18 4.88
C MET A 5 11.24 -43.29 5.88
N TRP A 6 11.31 -43.58 7.19
CA TRP A 6 10.72 -42.72 8.22
C TRP A 6 11.37 -41.35 8.31
N ILE A 7 12.70 -41.27 8.17
CA ILE A 7 13.43 -40.00 8.14
C ILE A 7 13.02 -39.17 6.93
N ALA A 8 12.87 -39.79 5.76
CA ALA A 8 12.41 -39.11 4.55
C ALA A 8 10.98 -38.55 4.69
N ILE A 9 10.06 -39.33 5.28
CA ILE A 9 8.68 -38.88 5.54
C ILE A 9 8.66 -37.68 6.48
N ILE A 10 9.43 -37.73 7.58
CA ILE A 10 9.50 -36.62 8.54
C ILE A 10 10.09 -35.37 7.88
N PHE A 11 11.11 -35.52 7.04
CA PHE A 11 11.71 -34.39 6.33
C PHE A 11 10.74 -33.74 5.34
N VAL A 12 9.96 -34.54 4.61
CA VAL A 12 8.91 -34.03 3.70
C VAL A 12 7.79 -33.34 4.47
N VAL A 13 7.36 -33.89 5.61
CA VAL A 13 6.35 -33.25 6.46
C VAL A 13 6.86 -31.92 7.03
N LEU A 14 8.12 -31.86 7.48
CA LEU A 14 8.72 -30.62 7.96
C LEU A 14 8.86 -29.56 6.85
N LEU A 15 9.22 -29.97 5.63
CA LEU A 15 9.23 -29.08 4.46
C LEU A 15 7.84 -28.54 4.14
N LEU A 16 6.82 -29.40 4.15
CA LEU A 16 5.43 -28.98 3.93
C LEU A 16 4.91 -28.06 5.04
N CYS A 17 5.24 -28.34 6.31
CA CYS A 17 4.89 -27.47 7.43
C CYS A 17 5.63 -26.13 7.37
N ALA A 18 6.89 -26.12 6.92
CA ALA A 18 7.63 -24.89 6.67
C ALA A 18 6.97 -24.10 5.54
N GLU A 19 6.65 -24.71 4.39
CA GLU A 19 5.94 -24.03 3.30
C GLU A 19 4.57 -23.49 3.72
N PHE A 20 3.83 -24.20 4.59
CA PHE A 20 2.56 -23.71 5.13
C PHE A 20 2.73 -22.56 6.13
N MET A 21 3.82 -22.53 6.92
CA MET A 21 4.14 -21.40 7.80
C MET A 21 4.76 -20.21 7.06
N PHE A 22 5.43 -20.46 5.92
CA PHE A 22 6.05 -19.44 5.07
C PHE A 22 5.16 -18.97 3.90
N LYS A 23 3.97 -19.55 3.72
CA LYS A 23 2.89 -18.88 3.00
C LYS A 23 2.49 -17.67 3.83
N GLY A 24 3.19 -16.57 3.63
CA GLY A 24 2.88 -15.29 4.24
C GLY A 24 1.40 -15.01 4.03
N ASN A 25 0.67 -14.90 5.13
CA ASN A 25 -0.61 -14.22 5.11
C ASN A 25 -0.30 -12.76 4.69
N GLY A 26 -1.11 -12.22 3.79
CA GLY A 26 -0.80 -10.95 3.13
C GLY A 26 -0.99 -9.80 4.10
N MET A 27 0.04 -8.98 4.32
CA MET A 27 -0.03 -7.95 5.36
C MET A 27 -1.13 -6.92 5.07
N GLY A 28 -2.09 -6.78 5.98
CA GLY A 28 -3.17 -5.78 5.91
C GLY A 28 -3.43 -5.13 7.26
N ALA A 29 -3.56 -3.81 7.29
CA ALA A 29 -3.88 -3.03 8.47
C ALA A 29 -4.84 -1.89 8.13
N PHE A 30 -5.82 -1.66 9.00
CA PHE A 30 -6.71 -0.51 8.92
C PHE A 30 -6.79 0.16 10.28
N ASN A 31 -6.49 1.45 10.33
CA ASN A 31 -6.58 2.26 11.52
C ASN A 31 -7.54 3.44 11.28
N LYS A 32 -8.47 3.64 12.21
CA LYS A 32 -9.32 4.83 12.29
C LYS A 32 -9.03 5.52 13.60
N GLN A 33 -8.53 6.74 13.53
CA GLN A 33 -8.20 7.52 14.72
C GLN A 33 -8.99 8.82 14.74
N VAL A 34 -9.69 9.05 15.85
CA VAL A 34 -10.40 10.30 16.14
C VAL A 34 -9.48 11.15 17.00
N TRP A 35 -9.32 12.42 16.64
CA TRP A 35 -8.37 13.32 17.28
C TRP A 35 -9.07 14.39 18.10
N SER A 36 -8.42 14.84 19.17
CA SER A 36 -8.77 16.11 19.80
C SER A 36 -8.35 17.26 18.88
N ALA A 37 -8.97 18.45 19.04
CA ALA A 37 -8.62 19.60 18.21
C ALA A 37 -7.14 20.01 18.34
N SER A 38 -6.55 19.90 19.53
CA SER A 38 -5.13 20.23 19.77
C SER A 38 -4.18 19.22 19.13
N ASP A 39 -4.50 17.92 19.23
CA ASP A 39 -3.66 16.87 18.67
C ASP A 39 -3.75 16.87 17.14
N PHE A 40 -4.95 17.14 16.59
CA PHE A 40 -5.16 17.26 15.15
C PHE A 40 -4.38 18.43 14.55
N ALA A 41 -4.29 19.57 15.25
CA ALA A 41 -3.48 20.70 14.80
C ALA A 41 -1.99 20.35 14.72
N SER A 42 -1.50 19.54 15.65
CA SER A 42 -0.12 19.05 15.66
C SER A 42 0.12 18.06 14.52
N LEU A 43 -0.79 17.08 14.35
CA LEU A 43 -0.77 16.15 13.21
C LEU A 43 -0.73 16.90 11.87
N MET A 44 -1.61 17.89 11.67
CA MET A 44 -1.65 18.65 10.42
C MET A 44 -0.36 19.39 10.14
N LYS A 45 0.38 19.81 11.17
CA LYS A 45 1.69 20.42 11.00
C LYS A 45 2.74 19.40 10.56
N ASP A 46 2.73 18.22 11.16
CA ASP A 46 3.67 17.15 10.83
C ASP A 46 3.41 16.61 9.42
N GLU A 47 2.16 16.26 9.10
CA GLU A 47 1.75 15.68 7.79
C GLU A 47 1.90 16.65 6.61
N THR A 48 1.85 17.96 6.85
CA THR A 48 2.10 18.97 5.79
C THR A 48 3.58 19.27 5.57
N MET A 49 4.45 18.82 6.47
CA MET A 49 5.91 18.94 6.34
C MET A 49 6.56 17.69 5.74
N VAL A 50 5.79 16.63 5.51
CA VAL A 50 6.32 15.40 4.93
C VAL A 50 6.62 15.62 3.45
N GLU A 51 7.87 15.35 3.07
CA GLU A 51 8.29 15.48 1.68
C GLU A 51 7.73 14.33 0.83
N VAL A 52 7.34 14.67 -0.40
CA VAL A 52 6.85 13.73 -1.41
C VAL A 52 7.99 13.35 -2.33
N TYR A 53 8.17 12.06 -2.54
CA TYR A 53 9.08 11.51 -3.53
C TYR A 53 8.80 12.09 -4.90
N LYS A 54 9.83 12.67 -5.51
CA LYS A 54 9.83 13.15 -6.88
C LYS A 54 11.07 12.65 -7.58
N PRO A 55 10.93 11.86 -8.65
CA PRO A 55 12.07 11.50 -9.47
C PRO A 55 12.84 12.72 -9.98
N SER A 56 14.14 12.56 -10.20
CA SER A 56 14.93 13.54 -10.94
C SER A 56 14.37 13.67 -12.36
N PRO A 57 14.23 14.89 -12.93
CA PRO A 57 13.68 15.07 -14.28
C PRO A 57 14.42 14.30 -15.38
N LYS A 58 15.70 13.96 -15.16
CA LYS A 58 16.52 13.17 -16.10
C LYS A 58 16.26 11.66 -16.00
N GLU A 59 15.63 11.21 -14.93
CA GLU A 59 15.37 9.79 -14.61
C GLU A 59 13.91 9.42 -14.84
N VAL A 60 13.04 10.41 -15.12
CA VAL A 60 11.64 10.17 -15.51
C VAL A 60 11.61 9.39 -16.82
N ILE A 61 10.96 8.22 -16.79
CA ILE A 61 10.81 7.32 -17.94
C ILE A 61 9.36 7.23 -18.43
N GLY A 62 8.42 7.88 -17.73
CA GLY A 62 7.03 8.01 -18.12
C GLY A 62 6.16 8.29 -16.90
N ASN A 63 4.86 8.03 -17.03
CA ASN A 63 3.88 8.37 -16.00
C ASN A 63 3.14 7.11 -15.53
N VAL A 64 2.67 7.15 -14.28
CA VAL A 64 1.67 6.22 -13.74
C VAL A 64 0.43 7.00 -13.30
N GLY A 65 -0.73 6.38 -13.46
CA GLY A 65 -2.00 6.92 -12.98
C GLY A 65 -2.51 6.17 -11.76
N ILE A 66 -3.11 6.89 -10.83
CA ILE A 66 -3.85 6.36 -9.70
C ILE A 66 -5.27 6.91 -9.78
N GLU A 67 -6.25 6.03 -9.88
CA GLU A 67 -7.66 6.38 -9.73
C GLU A 67 -8.12 5.95 -8.33
N ILE A 68 -8.68 6.87 -7.55
CA ILE A 68 -9.19 6.57 -6.20
C ILE A 68 -10.71 6.69 -6.24
N VAL A 69 -11.39 5.56 -6.05
CA VAL A 69 -12.84 5.48 -5.97
C VAL A 69 -13.24 5.43 -4.50
N LEU A 70 -14.03 6.42 -4.07
CA LEU A 70 -14.54 6.52 -2.70
C LEU A 70 -15.99 6.08 -2.61
N SER A 71 -16.29 5.18 -1.67
CA SER A 71 -17.67 4.82 -1.33
C SER A 71 -18.39 5.89 -0.53
N GLU A 72 -17.68 6.69 0.27
CA GLU A 72 -18.26 7.73 1.11
C GLU A 72 -17.98 9.16 0.58
N PRO A 73 -19.02 10.01 0.40
CA PRO A 73 -18.85 11.36 -0.16
C PRO A 73 -18.06 12.33 0.72
N ASN A 74 -18.10 12.16 2.05
CA ASN A 74 -17.39 12.99 3.04
C ASN A 74 -15.86 13.03 2.80
N LEU A 75 -15.29 11.89 2.42
CA LEU A 75 -13.85 11.74 2.17
C LEU A 75 -13.36 12.51 0.93
N ARG A 76 -14.27 13.01 0.07
CA ARG A 76 -13.90 13.85 -1.08
C ARG A 76 -13.30 15.20 -0.69
N THR A 77 -13.50 15.62 0.56
CA THR A 77 -12.92 16.86 1.11
C THR A 77 -11.64 16.62 1.92
N ALA A 78 -11.23 15.36 2.05
CA ALA A 78 -10.05 14.99 2.83
C ALA A 78 -8.74 15.40 2.14
N THR A 79 -7.69 15.52 2.95
CA THR A 79 -6.31 15.42 2.43
C THR A 79 -5.96 13.94 2.33
N VAL A 80 -5.37 13.54 1.21
CA VAL A 80 -4.97 12.19 0.90
C VAL A 80 -3.45 12.14 0.89
N GLN A 81 -2.92 11.14 1.58
CA GLN A 81 -1.53 10.75 1.54
C GLN A 81 -1.45 9.33 1.02
N ILE A 82 -0.53 9.09 0.09
CA ILE A 82 -0.29 7.80 -0.53
C ILE A 82 1.20 7.52 -0.41
N SER A 83 1.54 6.37 0.17
CA SER A 83 2.90 5.92 0.34
C SER A 83 3.07 4.55 -0.29
N SER A 84 4.12 4.37 -1.09
CA SER A 84 4.49 3.05 -1.60
C SER A 84 5.78 2.60 -0.92
N TYR A 85 5.72 1.42 -0.33
CA TYR A 85 6.89 0.78 0.26
C TYR A 85 7.92 0.39 -0.80
N ARG A 86 7.63 0.48 -2.11
CA ARG A 86 8.65 0.41 -3.16
C ARG A 86 9.80 1.38 -2.95
N LEU A 87 9.50 2.52 -2.34
CA LEU A 87 10.42 3.61 -2.12
C LEU A 87 10.98 3.59 -0.68
N TYR A 88 10.91 2.46 0.03
CA TYR A 88 11.36 2.36 1.43
C TYR A 88 12.87 2.63 1.59
N ASP A 89 13.67 2.38 0.55
CA ASP A 89 15.11 2.66 0.51
C ASP A 89 15.40 4.13 0.15
N LYS A 90 14.39 4.90 -0.22
CA LYS A 90 14.50 6.33 -0.53
C LYS A 90 14.28 7.16 0.72
N ALA A 91 14.72 8.42 0.64
CA ALA A 91 14.49 9.39 1.71
C ALA A 91 12.99 9.62 1.97
N GLN A 92 12.14 9.34 0.99
CA GLN A 92 10.70 9.61 1.01
C GLN A 92 9.96 8.43 0.39
N SER A 93 8.97 7.89 1.09
CA SER A 93 8.09 6.82 0.59
C SER A 93 6.72 7.34 0.12
N ASN A 94 6.37 8.58 0.47
CA ASN A 94 5.13 9.24 0.04
C ASN A 94 5.24 9.60 -1.44
N ILE A 95 4.29 9.14 -2.24
CA ILE A 95 4.18 9.44 -3.67
C ILE A 95 3.15 10.54 -3.96
N TYR A 96 2.26 10.81 -3.01
CA TYR A 96 1.30 11.90 -3.09
C TYR A 96 0.90 12.38 -1.70
N ILE A 97 0.86 13.70 -1.51
CA ILE A 97 0.23 14.37 -0.38
C ILE A 97 -0.52 15.58 -0.93
N GLY A 98 -1.84 15.64 -0.73
CA GLY A 98 -2.64 16.75 -1.24
C GLY A 98 -4.13 16.55 -1.06
N PRO A 99 -4.97 17.47 -1.56
CA PRO A 99 -6.43 17.27 -1.56
C PRO A 99 -6.80 16.01 -2.34
N TYR A 100 -7.91 15.37 -1.99
CA TYR A 100 -8.44 14.26 -2.78
C TYR A 100 -8.64 14.67 -4.26
N LYS A 101 -8.21 13.79 -5.16
CA LYS A 101 -8.48 13.83 -6.59
C LYS A 101 -8.90 12.43 -7.00
N GLU A 102 -9.90 12.35 -7.87
CA GLU A 102 -10.33 11.08 -8.44
C GLU A 102 -9.21 10.42 -9.24
N ILE A 103 -8.43 11.21 -9.99
CA ILE A 103 -7.26 10.73 -10.73
C ILE A 103 -6.03 11.56 -10.34
N ILE A 104 -4.95 10.87 -10.01
CA ILE A 104 -3.63 11.42 -9.71
C ILE A 104 -2.64 10.85 -10.74
N VAL A 105 -1.88 11.72 -11.40
CA VAL A 105 -0.84 11.32 -12.35
C VAL A 105 0.51 11.67 -11.72
N LEU A 106 1.42 10.69 -11.71
CA LEU A 106 2.74 10.80 -11.11
C LEU A 106 3.81 10.48 -12.14
N ASP A 107 4.89 11.24 -12.12
CA ASP A 107 6.12 10.90 -12.86
C ASP A 107 6.71 9.63 -12.25
N ALA A 108 7.14 8.71 -13.10
CA ALA A 108 7.69 7.42 -12.70
C ALA A 108 9.12 7.24 -13.21
N ASP A 109 9.94 6.67 -12.33
CA ASP A 109 11.30 6.23 -12.59
C ASP A 109 11.46 4.74 -12.28
N LYS A 110 12.68 4.23 -12.41
CA LYS A 110 12.96 2.82 -12.13
C LYS A 110 12.70 2.44 -10.67
N ALA A 111 12.92 3.34 -9.71
CA ALA A 111 12.67 3.04 -8.30
C ALA A 111 11.18 2.80 -8.02
N MET A 112 10.30 3.57 -8.66
CA MET A 112 8.85 3.39 -8.52
C MET A 112 8.35 2.09 -9.19
N LEU A 113 8.85 1.77 -10.38
CA LEU A 113 8.34 0.64 -11.16
C LEU A 113 8.86 -0.73 -10.71
N GLY A 114 10.02 -0.76 -10.05
CA GLY A 114 10.78 -2.00 -9.87
C GLY A 114 11.67 -2.31 -11.07
N ASP A 115 12.62 -3.23 -10.88
CA ASP A 115 13.66 -3.57 -11.86
C ASP A 115 13.49 -4.94 -12.53
N GLY A 116 12.43 -5.68 -12.19
CA GLY A 116 12.17 -7.05 -12.65
C GLY A 116 13.06 -8.11 -12.00
N GLY A 117 14.01 -7.71 -11.15
CA GLY A 117 15.17 -8.53 -10.79
C GLY A 117 15.09 -9.22 -9.43
N SER A 118 14.35 -8.66 -8.48
CA SER A 118 14.24 -9.23 -7.13
C SER A 118 13.02 -10.16 -6.98
N LYS A 119 13.09 -11.14 -6.07
CA LYS A 119 11.96 -12.03 -5.76
C LYS A 119 10.76 -11.26 -5.20
N ASP A 120 11.03 -10.13 -4.55
CA ASP A 120 10.03 -9.23 -3.96
C ASP A 120 9.49 -8.22 -4.98
N ASP A 121 10.07 -8.21 -6.19
CA ASP A 121 9.60 -7.35 -7.25
C ASP A 121 8.17 -7.69 -7.65
N GLY A 122 7.62 -8.87 -7.33
CA GLY A 122 6.21 -9.18 -7.56
C GLY A 122 5.22 -8.59 -6.55
N TYR A 123 5.69 -8.00 -5.43
CA TYR A 123 4.86 -7.55 -4.31
C TYR A 123 4.93 -6.04 -4.12
N ASP A 124 3.84 -5.41 -3.71
CA ASP A 124 3.84 -3.99 -3.37
C ASP A 124 2.96 -3.75 -2.14
N VAL A 125 3.44 -2.91 -1.21
CA VAL A 125 2.69 -2.49 -0.03
C VAL A 125 2.36 -1.02 -0.20
N LEU A 126 1.06 -0.74 -0.25
CA LEU A 126 0.55 0.63 -0.39
C LEU A 126 -0.13 1.03 0.90
N GLU A 127 0.23 2.21 1.38
CA GLU A 127 -0.45 2.89 2.47
C GLU A 127 -1.22 4.09 1.93
N ILE A 128 -2.49 4.21 2.32
CA ILE A 128 -3.35 5.32 1.96
C ILE A 128 -3.96 5.88 3.23
N THR A 129 -3.69 7.15 3.49
CA THR A 129 -4.23 7.89 4.62
C THR A 129 -5.18 8.98 4.12
N PHE A 130 -6.42 8.97 4.61
CA PHE A 130 -7.37 10.07 4.46
C PHE A 130 -7.44 10.86 5.76
N ILE A 131 -7.18 12.16 5.67
CA ILE A 131 -7.25 13.11 6.77
C ILE A 131 -8.53 13.95 6.60
N ASP A 132 -9.58 13.58 7.32
CA ASP A 132 -10.85 14.29 7.37
C ASP A 132 -10.77 15.45 8.37
N LYS A 133 -10.53 16.64 7.83
CA LYS A 133 -10.38 17.88 8.62
C LYS A 133 -11.68 18.34 9.26
N VAL A 134 -12.83 17.93 8.73
CA VAL A 134 -14.14 18.35 9.25
C VAL A 134 -14.47 17.56 10.51
N ASN A 135 -14.25 16.24 10.46
CA ASN A 135 -14.57 15.34 11.56
C ASN A 135 -13.38 15.10 12.50
N LEU A 136 -12.19 15.63 12.19
CA LEU A 136 -10.94 15.41 12.92
C LEU A 136 -10.60 13.91 13.02
N VAL A 137 -10.71 13.20 11.89
CA VAL A 137 -10.48 11.75 11.82
C VAL A 137 -9.42 11.44 10.78
N THR A 138 -8.53 10.51 11.10
CA THR A 138 -7.67 9.87 10.10
C THR A 138 -8.10 8.44 9.85
N TYR A 139 -8.07 8.06 8.58
CA TYR A 139 -8.30 6.70 8.12
C TYR A 139 -7.05 6.24 7.38
N THR A 140 -6.30 5.30 7.96
CA THR A 140 -5.08 4.76 7.36
C THR A 140 -5.31 3.31 6.99
N CYS A 141 -5.02 2.97 5.75
CA CYS A 141 -5.08 1.60 5.24
C CYS A 141 -3.72 1.25 4.65
N THR A 142 -3.11 0.17 5.16
CA THR A 142 -1.85 -0.38 4.65
C THR A 142 -2.14 -1.78 4.18
N GLN A 143 -1.84 -2.10 2.91
CA GLN A 143 -2.11 -3.43 2.40
C GLN A 143 -1.06 -3.88 1.37
N GLU A 144 -0.62 -5.13 1.52
CA GLU A 144 0.23 -5.84 0.59
C GLU A 144 -0.59 -6.40 -0.58
N ARG A 145 -0.02 -6.31 -1.78
CA ARG A 145 -0.57 -6.90 -3.00
C ARG A 145 0.47 -7.80 -3.65
N PRO A 146 0.09 -9.05 -4.03
CA PRO A 146 0.97 -9.97 -4.74
C PRO A 146 1.03 -9.66 -6.25
N PHE A 147 1.04 -8.37 -6.61
CA PHE A 147 1.24 -7.93 -7.99
C PHE A 147 1.84 -6.52 -8.05
N HIS A 148 2.52 -6.22 -9.16
CA HIS A 148 3.01 -4.87 -9.47
C HIS A 148 1.84 -3.89 -9.65
N MET A 149 1.70 -2.94 -8.72
CA MET A 149 0.74 -1.85 -8.86
C MET A 149 1.23 -0.86 -9.94
N TRP A 150 2.47 -0.41 -9.87
CA TRP A 150 2.97 0.65 -10.75
C TRP A 150 3.40 0.12 -12.12
N LYS A 151 2.74 0.58 -13.19
CA LYS A 151 3.09 0.26 -14.57
C LYS A 151 3.00 1.50 -15.44
N LEU A 152 3.99 1.68 -16.33
CA LEU A 152 4.05 2.83 -17.22
C LEU A 152 2.80 2.95 -18.10
N ASN A 153 2.27 4.17 -18.17
CA ASN A 153 1.10 4.54 -18.97
C ASN A 153 -0.15 3.72 -18.65
N LYS A 154 -0.23 3.22 -17.41
CA LYS A 154 -1.36 2.45 -16.87
C LYS A 154 -1.96 3.18 -15.68
N ILE A 155 -3.23 2.91 -15.44
CA ILE A 155 -3.96 3.45 -14.29
C ILE A 155 -4.20 2.30 -13.32
N VAL A 156 -3.82 2.51 -12.06
CA VAL A 156 -4.20 1.66 -10.94
C VAL A 156 -5.47 2.24 -10.33
N THR A 157 -6.56 1.49 -10.39
CA THR A 157 -7.80 1.86 -9.73
C THR A 157 -7.82 1.28 -8.34
N ILE A 158 -8.04 2.15 -7.34
CA ILE A 158 -8.10 1.85 -5.92
C ILE A 158 -9.52 2.13 -5.43
N ASN A 159 -10.26 1.06 -5.15
CA ASN A 159 -11.58 1.16 -4.53
C ASN A 159 -11.42 1.17 -3.01
N PHE A 160 -11.44 2.34 -2.37
CA PHE A 160 -11.32 2.44 -0.93
C PHE A 160 -12.59 1.96 -0.23
N LEU A 161 -12.44 1.06 0.75
CA LEU A 161 -13.54 0.50 1.52
C LEU A 161 -13.59 1.19 2.87
N SER A 162 -14.69 1.90 3.13
CA SER A 162 -14.85 2.64 4.39
C SER A 162 -15.04 1.77 5.63
N GLN A 163 -15.22 0.45 5.46
CA GLN A 163 -15.38 -0.52 6.54
C GLN A 163 -14.46 -1.72 6.32
N ARG A 164 -13.89 -2.25 7.42
CA ARG A 164 -13.05 -3.45 7.42
C ARG A 164 -13.86 -4.64 6.91
N LYS A 165 -13.47 -5.17 5.76
CA LYS A 165 -13.79 -6.56 5.41
C LYS A 165 -12.61 -7.44 5.86
N LEU A 166 -12.90 -8.66 6.26
CA LEU A 166 -11.85 -9.66 6.41
C LEU A 166 -11.69 -10.34 5.06
N ASP A 167 -10.45 -10.56 4.64
CA ASP A 167 -10.17 -11.40 3.49
C ASP A 167 -10.36 -12.89 3.84
N LYS A 168 -10.09 -13.77 2.87
CA LYS A 168 -10.20 -15.23 3.05
C LYS A 168 -9.26 -15.81 4.12
N ASN A 169 -8.23 -15.06 4.53
CA ASN A 169 -7.25 -15.45 5.53
C ASN A 169 -7.49 -14.76 6.90
N GLY A 170 -8.54 -13.93 7.01
CA GLY A 170 -8.86 -13.19 8.24
C GLY A 170 -8.12 -11.85 8.38
N GLU A 171 -7.46 -11.37 7.33
CA GLU A 171 -6.69 -10.13 7.34
C GLU A 171 -7.59 -8.92 7.00
N PRO A 172 -7.33 -7.75 7.60
CA PRO A 172 -8.05 -6.53 7.26
C PRO A 172 -7.84 -6.19 5.78
N TYR A 173 -8.96 -6.01 5.09
CA TYR A 173 -9.04 -5.62 3.70
C TYR A 173 -9.76 -4.27 3.60
N CYS A 174 -9.02 -3.22 3.19
CA CYS A 174 -9.50 -1.84 3.24
C CYS A 174 -9.46 -1.09 1.90
N TYR A 175 -8.93 -1.69 0.84
CA TYR A 175 -9.22 -1.27 -0.54
C TYR A 175 -9.25 -2.46 -1.49
N GLU A 176 -9.69 -2.28 -2.73
CA GLU A 176 -9.40 -3.17 -3.86
C GLU A 176 -8.51 -2.45 -4.86
N ALA A 177 -7.55 -3.14 -5.49
CA ALA A 177 -6.68 -2.54 -6.49
C ALA A 177 -6.68 -3.37 -7.78
N TYR A 178 -6.80 -2.69 -8.91
CA TYR A 178 -6.78 -3.29 -10.24
C TYR A 178 -5.98 -2.41 -11.19
N VAL A 179 -5.28 -3.01 -12.15
CA VAL A 179 -4.49 -2.28 -13.15
C VAL A 179 -5.13 -2.45 -14.53
N HIS A 180 -5.43 -1.33 -15.19
CA HIS A 180 -6.05 -1.27 -16.52
C HIS A 180 -5.01 -1.11 -17.64
#